data_AF-A0A6S7HBM0-F1
#
_entry.id   AF-A0A6S7HBM0-F1
#
_cell.length_a   1.000
_cell.length_b   1.000
_cell.length_c   1.000
_cell.angle_alpha   90.00
_cell.angle_beta   90.00
_cell.angle_gamma   90.00
#
_symmetry.space_group_name_H-M   'P 1'
#
loop_
_entity.id
_entity.type
_entity.pdbx_description
1 polymer ?
#
loop_
_entity_poly.entity_id
_entity_poly.type
_entity_poly.pdbx_seq_one_letter_code
_entity_poly.pdbx_strand_id
1 'polypeptide(L)'
;MYANKLFDVIKEHLPTAHAYADDTQLYLSFKPGNGASEEESIAAMETCIKAVRTWMTKDKLKLNDSKTEFLIIGTRQQLKKVNIVSLPVGDVNITP
;
A
#
# COMPACT_ATOMS: atom_id res chain seq x y z
N MET A 1 -17.01 -10.07 -10.70
CA MET A 1 -16.86 -10.83 -9.43
C MET A 1 -15.38 -11.01 -9.09
N TYR A 2 -14.61 -9.90 -9.08
CA TYR A 2 -13.17 -9.88 -8.78
C TYR A 2 -12.88 -8.83 -7.70
N ALA A 3 -13.50 -7.64 -7.82
CA ALA A 3 -13.42 -6.57 -6.85
C ALA A 3 -13.76 -6.99 -5.41
N ASN A 4 -14.85 -7.73 -5.18
CA ASN A 4 -15.26 -8.12 -3.81
C ASN A 4 -14.20 -8.96 -3.09
N LYS A 5 -13.59 -9.95 -3.77
CA LYS A 5 -12.55 -10.79 -3.17
C LYS A 5 -11.28 -10.00 -2.89
N LEU A 6 -10.96 -9.03 -3.75
CA LEU A 6 -9.84 -8.12 -3.53
C LEU A 6 -10.07 -7.24 -2.29
N PHE A 7 -11.28 -6.70 -2.13
CA PHE A 7 -11.65 -5.92 -0.94
C PHE A 7 -11.55 -6.75 0.35
N ASP A 8 -11.93 -8.03 0.32
CA ASP A 8 -11.80 -8.92 1.48
C ASP A 8 -10.32 -9.09 1.90
N VAL A 9 -9.42 -9.32 0.93
CA VAL A 9 -7.97 -9.42 1.16
C VAL A 9 -7.41 -8.11 1.70
N ILE A 10 -7.78 -6.97 1.11
CA ILE A 10 -7.32 -5.65 1.57
C ILE A 10 -7.79 -5.38 2.99
N LYS A 11 -9.06 -5.68 3.32
CA LYS A 11 -9.65 -5.38 4.62
C LYS A 11 -9.03 -6.20 5.76
N GLU A 12 -8.52 -7.40 5.47
CA GLU A 12 -7.80 -8.24 6.44
C GLU A 12 -6.47 -7.60 6.88
N HIS A 13 -5.79 -6.90 5.97
CA HIS A 13 -4.45 -6.34 6.22
C HIS A 13 -4.45 -4.82 6.47
N LEU A 14 -5.38 -4.09 5.86
CA LEU A 14 -5.55 -2.64 5.94
C LEU A 14 -7.03 -2.32 6.17
N PRO A 15 -7.55 -2.51 7.40
CA PRO A 15 -8.98 -2.35 7.69
C PRO A 15 -9.49 -0.91 7.48
N THR A 16 -8.58 0.06 7.44
CA THR A 16 -8.87 1.50 7.22
C THR A 16 -8.51 1.97 5.82
N ALA A 17 -8.06 1.08 4.93
CA ALA A 17 -7.75 1.44 3.56
C ALA A 17 -9.00 1.67 2.72
N HIS A 18 -8.89 2.64 1.82
CA HIS A 18 -9.88 2.92 0.80
C HIS A 18 -9.33 2.46 -0.55
N ALA A 19 -10.13 1.76 -1.35
CA ALA A 19 -9.82 1.40 -2.73
C ALA A 19 -10.92 1.87 -3.67
N TYR A 20 -10.55 2.34 -4.86
CA TYR A 20 -11.45 3.05 -5.78
C TYR A 20 -11.29 2.57 -7.23
N ALA A 21 -12.38 2.09 -7.85
CA ALA A 21 -12.48 1.69 -9.26
C ALA A 21 -11.54 0.54 -9.71
N ASP A 22 -11.34 0.42 -11.03
CA ASP A 22 -10.55 -0.65 -11.69
C ASP A 22 -9.04 -0.54 -11.40
N ASP A 23 -8.57 0.64 -10.97
CA ASP A 23 -7.23 0.87 -10.46
C ASP A 23 -7.21 0.67 -8.94
N THR A 24 -6.47 -0.31 -8.45
CA THR A 24 -6.42 -0.60 -7.00
C THR A 24 -5.54 0.45 -6.29
N GLN A 25 -6.15 1.54 -5.84
CA GLN A 25 -5.50 2.51 -4.95
C GLN A 25 -5.59 2.04 -3.50
N LEU A 26 -4.51 2.18 -2.72
CA LEU A 26 -4.48 1.84 -1.30
C LEU A 26 -3.99 3.05 -0.51
N TYR A 27 -4.73 3.41 0.54
CA TYR A 27 -4.39 4.52 1.44
C TYR A 27 -4.26 4.02 2.87
N LEU A 28 -3.24 4.48 3.59
CA LEU A 28 -3.04 4.21 5.01
C LEU A 28 -2.57 5.48 5.72
N SER A 29 -3.16 5.78 6.86
CA SER A 29 -2.78 6.91 7.71
C SER A 29 -1.76 6.50 8.75
N PHE A 30 -0.81 7.38 9.05
CA PHE A 30 0.24 7.15 10.04
C PHE A 30 0.60 8.46 10.76
N LYS A 31 1.34 8.36 11.87
CA LYS A 31 1.81 9.54 12.62
C LYS A 31 3.20 9.97 12.12
N PRO A 32 3.34 11.10 11.41
CA PRO A 32 4.62 11.56 10.89
C PRO A 32 5.57 12.00 12.02
N GLY A 33 6.86 11.69 11.87
CA GLY A 33 7.89 11.96 12.87
C GLY A 33 7.89 10.98 14.05
N ASN A 34 7.09 9.91 13.97
CA ASN A 34 7.15 8.78 14.87
C ASN A 34 7.62 7.55 14.09
N GLY A 35 8.91 7.21 14.23
CA GLY A 35 9.53 6.12 13.47
C GLY A 35 8.80 4.79 13.60
N ALA A 36 8.32 4.43 14.80
CA ALA A 36 7.55 3.20 15.00
C ALA A 36 6.23 3.20 14.21
N SER A 37 5.52 4.33 14.16
CA SER A 37 4.28 4.43 13.39
C SER A 37 4.52 4.40 11.88
N GLU A 38 5.63 4.96 11.41
CA GLU A 38 6.03 4.93 10.01
C GLU A 38 6.41 3.51 9.57
N GLU A 39 7.23 2.82 10.37
CA GLU A 39 7.64 1.43 10.14
C GLU A 39 6.44 0.47 10.14
N GLU A 40 5.56 0.57 11.14
CA GLU A 40 4.32 -0.23 11.21
C GLU A 40 3.46 -0.04 9.96
N SER A 41 3.38 1.20 9.46
CA SER A 41 2.55 1.53 8.29
C SER A 41 3.14 0.98 6.99
N ILE A 42 4.46 1.04 6.84
CA ILE A 42 5.15 0.43 5.70
C ILE A 42 5.03 -1.08 5.74
N ALA A 43 5.23 -1.70 6.90
CA ALA A 43 5.09 -3.16 7.06
C ALA A 43 3.66 -3.64 6.76
N ALA A 44 2.64 -2.90 7.20
CA ALA A 44 1.24 -3.20 6.91
C ALA A 44 0.94 -3.09 5.41
N MET A 45 1.41 -2.01 4.76
CA MET A 45 1.24 -1.80 3.33
C MET A 45 1.94 -2.90 2.51
N GLU A 46 3.19 -3.24 2.84
CA GLU A 46 3.94 -4.30 2.18
C GLU A 46 3.24 -5.66 2.32
N THR A 47 2.76 -5.99 3.52
CA THR A 47 2.02 -7.23 3.79
C THR A 47 0.75 -7.30 2.96
N CYS A 48 -0.01 -6.21 2.89
CA CYS A 48 -1.21 -6.12 2.06
C CYS A 48 -0.91 -6.32 0.58
N ILE A 49 0.13 -5.67 0.06
CA ILE A 49 0.55 -5.80 -1.35
C ILE A 49 0.95 -7.25 -1.67
N LYS A 50 1.67 -7.94 -0.76
CA LYS A 50 2.00 -9.36 -0.92
C LYS A 50 0.76 -10.25 -0.98
N ALA A 51 -0.23 -9.99 -0.12
CA ALA A 51 -1.50 -10.72 -0.11
C ALA A 51 -2.29 -10.48 -1.41
N VAL A 52 -2.38 -9.23 -1.87
CA VAL A 52 -3.00 -8.85 -3.14
C VAL A 52 -2.31 -9.55 -4.32
N ARG A 53 -0.98 -9.53 -4.41
CA ARG A 53 -0.22 -10.23 -5.47
C ARG A 53 -0.48 -11.73 -5.48
N THR A 54 -0.51 -12.34 -4.30
CA THR A 54 -0.80 -13.77 -4.14
C THR A 54 -2.21 -14.10 -4.63
N TRP A 55 -3.20 -13.29 -4.24
CA TRP A 55 -4.57 -13.44 -4.68
C TRP A 55 -4.73 -13.24 -6.20
N MET A 56 -4.15 -12.17 -6.76
CA MET A 56 -4.17 -11.91 -8.20
C MET A 56 -3.58 -13.09 -8.98
N THR A 57 -2.43 -13.60 -8.55
CA THR A 57 -1.78 -14.75 -9.20
C THR A 57 -2.67 -15.99 -9.19
N LYS A 58 -3.35 -16.27 -8.07
CA LYS A 58 -4.31 -17.39 -7.95
C LYS A 58 -5.50 -17.23 -8.90
N ASP A 59 -5.95 -16.00 -9.12
CA ASP A 59 -7.06 -15.68 -10.03
C ASP A 59 -6.63 -15.41 -11.47
N LYS A 60 -5.37 -15.74 -11.82
CA LYS A 60 -4.75 -15.56 -13.14
C LYS A 60 -4.66 -14.09 -13.60
N LEU A 61 -4.62 -13.17 -12.64
CA LEU A 61 -4.35 -11.75 -12.81
C LEU A 61 -2.90 -11.44 -12.43
N LYS A 62 -2.38 -10.29 -12.89
CA LYS A 62 -1.02 -9.84 -12.57
C LYS A 62 -1.02 -8.36 -12.21
N LEU A 63 -0.40 -8.01 -11.09
CA LEU A 63 -0.11 -6.63 -10.74
C LEU A 63 0.92 -6.07 -11.71
N ASN A 64 0.66 -4.88 -12.24
CA ASN A 64 1.63 -4.20 -13.08
C ASN A 64 2.55 -3.32 -12.22
N ASP A 65 3.65 -3.92 -11.77
CA ASP A 65 4.66 -3.26 -10.93
C ASP A 65 5.20 -1.97 -11.58
N SER A 66 5.32 -1.92 -12.92
CA SER A 66 5.83 -0.72 -13.62
C SER A 66 4.84 0.45 -13.66
N LYS A 67 3.57 0.20 -13.30
CA LYS A 67 2.52 1.23 -13.18
C LYS A 67 2.15 1.51 -11.73
N THR A 68 2.77 0.81 -10.78
CA THR A 68 2.49 1.03 -9.36
C THR A 68 3.31 2.23 -8.91
N GLU A 69 2.64 3.21 -8.31
CA GLU A 69 3.26 4.42 -7.78
C GLU A 69 3.09 4.43 -6.25
N PHE A 70 4.06 5.03 -5.56
CA PHE A 70 3.99 5.26 -4.13
C PHE A 70 3.97 6.77 -3.88
N LEU A 71 3.08 7.24 -3.01
CA LEU A 71 2.86 8.66 -2.76
C LEU A 71 2.70 8.90 -1.26
N ILE A 72 3.33 9.97 -0.76
CA ILE A 72 3.12 10.45 0.61
C ILE A 72 2.38 11.77 0.56
N ILE A 73 1.13 11.78 1.04
CA ILE A 73 0.24 12.94 0.98
C ILE A 73 0.17 13.60 2.34
N GLY A 74 0.45 14.90 2.41
CA GLY A 74 0.38 15.66 3.65
C GLY A 74 0.70 17.15 3.48
N THR A 75 0.53 17.93 4.54
CA THR A 75 0.96 19.33 4.53
C THR A 75 2.49 19.41 4.53
N ARG A 76 3.06 20.50 4.00
CA ARG A 76 4.53 20.71 4.02
C ARG A 76 5.16 20.54 5.40
N GLN A 77 4.44 20.91 6.46
CA GLN A 77 4.92 20.77 7.85
C GLN A 77 4.96 19.31 8.32
N GLN A 78 4.01 18.48 7.87
CA GLN A 78 4.00 17.06 8.20
C GLN A 78 5.02 16.29 7.36
N LEU A 79 5.11 16.58 6.06
CA LEU A 79 6.08 15.95 5.15
C LEU A 79 7.53 16.14 5.61
N LYS A 80 7.86 17.30 6.22
CA LYS A 80 9.19 17.55 6.81
C LYS A 80 9.56 16.60 7.96
N LYS A 81 8.59 15.92 8.55
CA LYS A 81 8.81 15.00 9.68
C LYS A 81 8.88 13.54 9.23
N VAL A 82 8.47 13.25 8.00
CA VAL A 82 8.38 11.89 7.49
C VAL A 82 9.77 11.37 7.15
N ASN A 83 10.10 10.18 7.62
CA ASN A 83 11.36 9.49 7.32
C ASN A 83 11.12 8.17 6.58
N ILE A 84 10.21 8.19 5.60
CA ILE A 84 9.92 7.05 4.74
C ILE A 84 10.66 7.24 3.42
N VAL A 85 11.59 6.32 3.13
CA VAL A 85 12.47 6.39 1.96
C VAL A 85 11.91 5.61 0.78
N SER A 86 11.34 4.43 1.03
CA SER A 86 10.83 3.55 -0.02
C SER A 86 9.80 2.56 0.52
N LEU A 87 8.95 2.07 -0.37
CA LEU A 87 8.02 0.97 -0.13
C LEU A 87 8.43 -0.23 -1.00
N PRO A 88 8.68 -1.41 -0.40
CA PRO A 88 8.90 -2.64 -1.17
C PRO A 88 7.61 -3.12 -1.84
N VAL A 89 7.66 -3.32 -3.15
CA VAL A 89 6.56 -3.86 -3.98
C VAL A 89 7.10 -5.04 -4.78
N GLY A 90 7.01 -6.24 -4.19
CA GLY A 90 7.63 -7.44 -4.73
C GLY A 90 9.16 -7.33 -4.71
N ASP A 91 9.79 -7.42 -5.88
CA ASP A 91 11.25 -7.35 -6.03
C ASP A 91 11.77 -5.92 -6.29
N VAL A 92 10.89 -4.93 -6.25
CA VAL A 92 11.21 -3.52 -6.55
C VAL A 92 10.95 -2.65 -5.33
N ASN A 93 11.86 -1.72 -5.04
CA ASN A 93 11.63 -0.65 -4.09
C ASN A 93 11.12 0.59 -4.83
N ILE A 94 9.92 1.05 -4.48
CA ILE A 94 9.32 2.25 -5.07
C ILE A 94 9.53 3.41 -4.10
N THR A 95 10.06 4.52 -4.58
CA THR A 95 10.27 5.75 -3.80
C THR A 95 9.13 6.73 -4.03
N PRO A 96 8.73 7.50 -3.00
CA PRO A 96 7.68 8.52 -3.12
C PRO A 96 8.12 9.79 -3.87
#